data_AF-W9ZQ59-F1
#
_entry.id   AF-W9ZQ59-F1
#
_cell.length_a   1.000
_cell.length_b   1.000
_cell.length_c   1.000
_cell.angle_alpha   90.00
_cell.angle_beta   90.00
_cell.angle_gamma   90.00
#
_symmetry.space_group_name_H-M   'P 1'
#
loop_
_entity.id
_entity.type
_entity.pdbx_description
1 polymer ?
#
loop_
_entity_poly.entity_id
_entity_poly.type
_entity_poly.pdbx_seq_one_letter_code
_entity_poly.pdbx_strand_id
1 'polypeptide(L)'
;MGRIPATAHMISAMITNPQPEVTLTAGTTFNIRVQISHLRAGNFVNPTTNYYTAPQDLDGNGDIIGHCHVIIQDIGSLQSTVPPDPTRFAFFKGINDDGNGQGLLQATVEGGLPAGVYRVCTMIAAQNHQPVAMSVAQRGAQDDCTKFEVVENQGGGGDSTPGNQQHGDQTDQDQRGNSGPGTSSRGRGRFFGKPSQRWQRGPF
;
A
#
# COMPACT_ATOMS: atom_id res chain seq x y z
N MET A 1 32.20 -4.00 5.99
CA MET A 1 32.03 -2.94 4.97
C MET A 1 32.37 -3.55 3.62
N GLY A 2 31.60 -3.26 2.57
CA GLY A 2 31.74 -3.92 1.26
C GLY A 2 32.28 -3.00 0.17
N ARG A 3 32.10 -3.41 -1.09
CA ARG A 3 32.44 -2.59 -2.25
C ARG A 3 31.50 -1.38 -2.33
N ILE A 4 32.06 -0.25 -2.75
CA ILE A 4 31.37 1.03 -2.84
C ILE A 4 31.19 1.37 -4.32
N PRO A 5 29.96 1.67 -4.79
CA PRO A 5 29.75 2.02 -6.20
C PRO A 5 30.43 3.35 -6.54
N ALA A 6 30.73 3.58 -7.81
CA ALA A 6 31.09 4.93 -8.26
C ALA A 6 29.93 5.91 -8.04
N THR A 7 30.20 7.21 -8.02
CA THR A 7 29.15 8.25 -7.86
C THR A 7 28.07 8.15 -8.94
N ALA A 8 28.44 7.75 -10.16
CA ALA A 8 27.52 7.52 -11.27
C ALA A 8 26.64 6.27 -11.11
N HIS A 9 26.92 5.41 -10.13
CA HIS A 9 26.19 4.16 -9.83
C HIS A 9 25.54 4.21 -8.43
N MET A 10 25.25 5.42 -7.95
CA MET A 10 24.49 5.59 -6.73
C MET A 10 23.01 5.28 -6.98
N ILE A 11 22.41 4.48 -6.10
CA ILE A 11 20.98 4.18 -6.09
C ILE A 11 20.15 5.45 -5.84
N SER A 12 19.05 5.55 -6.59
CA SER A 12 17.92 6.42 -6.32
C SER A 12 16.62 5.66 -6.61
N ALA A 13 15.59 5.87 -5.80
CA ALA A 13 14.27 5.29 -5.99
C ALA A 13 13.16 6.33 -6.02
N MET A 14 12.06 6.00 -6.69
CA MET A 14 10.82 6.77 -6.74
C MET A 14 9.63 5.81 -6.70
N ILE A 15 8.73 5.99 -5.75
CA ILE A 15 7.46 5.27 -5.68
C ILE A 15 6.55 5.86 -6.76
N THR A 16 6.20 5.04 -7.75
CA THR A 16 5.34 5.44 -8.87
C THR A 16 3.88 5.07 -8.65
N ASN A 17 3.60 4.16 -7.71
CA ASN A 17 2.25 3.89 -7.21
C ASN A 17 2.30 3.37 -5.75
N PRO A 18 1.41 3.84 -4.85
CA PRO A 18 0.50 4.98 -5.02
C PRO A 18 1.27 6.29 -5.24
N GLN A 19 0.71 7.20 -6.04
CA GLN A 19 1.21 8.57 -6.15
C GLN A 19 0.82 9.37 -4.89
N PRO A 20 1.49 10.50 -4.59
CA PRO A 20 1.05 11.40 -3.53
C PRO A 20 -0.41 11.83 -3.72
N GLU A 21 -1.13 12.02 -2.60
CA GLU A 21 -2.50 12.56 -2.56
C GLU A 21 -3.56 11.75 -3.31
N VAL A 22 -3.24 10.56 -3.79
CA VAL A 22 -4.25 9.66 -4.33
C VAL A 22 -5.11 9.08 -3.21
N THR A 23 -6.38 8.90 -3.52
CA THR A 23 -7.32 8.17 -2.68
C THR A 23 -7.55 6.79 -3.27
N LEU A 24 -7.31 5.75 -2.48
CA LEU A 24 -7.62 4.36 -2.82
C LEU A 24 -8.89 3.90 -2.10
N THR A 25 -9.54 2.87 -2.65
CA THR A 25 -10.72 2.27 -2.03
C THR A 25 -10.32 1.18 -1.04
N ALA A 26 -10.91 1.22 0.16
CA ALA A 26 -10.71 0.21 1.18
C ALA A 26 -11.05 -1.20 0.66
N GLY A 27 -10.27 -2.19 1.08
CA GLY A 27 -10.48 -3.59 0.70
C GLY A 27 -10.17 -3.91 -0.78
N THR A 28 -9.62 -2.97 -1.55
CA THR A 28 -9.35 -3.15 -2.98
C THR A 28 -7.88 -3.44 -3.22
N THR A 29 -7.58 -4.55 -3.89
CA THR A 29 -6.22 -4.91 -4.30
C THR A 29 -5.58 -3.81 -5.14
N PHE A 30 -4.35 -3.45 -4.83
CA PHE A 30 -3.54 -2.55 -5.64
C PHE A 30 -2.07 -3.02 -5.65
N ASN A 31 -1.27 -2.41 -6.54
CA ASN A 31 0.16 -2.70 -6.65
C ASN A 31 0.96 -1.51 -6.17
N ILE A 32 1.89 -1.71 -5.24
CA ILE A 32 2.97 -0.75 -5.01
C ILE A 32 3.96 -0.89 -6.16
N ARG A 33 4.38 0.22 -6.76
CA ARG A 33 5.40 0.24 -7.81
C ARG A 33 6.50 1.21 -7.45
N VAL A 34 7.74 0.79 -7.68
CA VAL A 34 8.94 1.56 -7.37
C VAL A 34 9.86 1.51 -8.57
N GLN A 35 10.23 2.67 -9.11
CA GLN A 35 11.30 2.77 -10.09
C GLN A 35 12.61 2.99 -9.35
N ILE A 36 13.59 2.13 -9.61
CA ILE A 36 14.92 2.20 -8.98
C ILE A 36 15.98 2.30 -10.08
N SER A 37 17.03 3.06 -9.80
CA SER A 37 18.25 3.16 -10.61
C SER A 37 19.43 2.53 -9.87
N HIS A 38 20.38 1.96 -10.62
CA HIS A 38 21.66 1.46 -10.11
C HIS A 38 21.58 0.39 -9.00
N LEU A 39 20.49 -0.36 -8.99
CA LEU A 39 20.30 -1.55 -8.17
C LEU A 39 20.19 -2.76 -9.08
N ARG A 40 21.13 -3.70 -8.94
CA ARG A 40 20.93 -5.05 -9.47
C ARG A 40 20.02 -5.80 -8.49
N ALA A 41 18.72 -5.64 -8.72
CA ALA A 41 17.62 -6.13 -7.87
C ALA A 41 17.48 -7.65 -7.86
N GLY A 42 16.53 -8.18 -7.09
CA GLY A 42 16.20 -9.60 -6.97
C GLY A 42 17.18 -10.46 -6.19
N ASN A 43 18.10 -9.84 -5.43
CA ASN A 43 19.18 -10.54 -4.75
C ASN A 43 19.11 -10.34 -3.26
N PHE A 44 18.66 -11.39 -2.60
CA PHE A 44 18.53 -11.47 -1.16
C PHE A 44 18.95 -12.86 -0.71
N VAL A 45 19.68 -12.93 0.39
CA VAL A 45 20.01 -14.20 1.04
C VAL A 45 18.93 -14.56 2.05
N ASN A 46 18.90 -15.82 2.48
CA ASN A 46 17.97 -16.27 3.51
C ASN A 46 18.15 -15.43 4.80
N PRO A 47 17.14 -14.67 5.26
CA PRO A 47 17.28 -13.79 6.41
C PRO A 47 17.44 -14.53 7.74
N THR A 48 17.03 -15.80 7.83
CA THR A 48 17.19 -16.60 9.06
C THR A 48 18.62 -17.10 9.24
N THR A 49 19.34 -17.37 8.15
CA THR A 49 20.67 -18.01 8.20
C THR A 49 21.82 -17.11 7.75
N ASN A 50 21.55 -16.06 6.97
CA ASN A 50 22.57 -15.28 6.27
C ASN A 50 22.48 -13.76 6.49
N TYR A 51 21.69 -13.31 7.46
CA TYR A 51 21.56 -11.89 7.81
C TYR A 51 22.91 -11.27 8.22
N TYR A 52 23.36 -10.25 7.49
CA TYR A 52 24.64 -9.57 7.67
C TYR A 52 25.88 -10.48 7.60
N THR A 53 25.77 -11.65 6.97
CA THR A 53 26.88 -12.62 6.95
C THR A 53 27.98 -12.31 5.93
N ALA A 54 27.72 -11.43 4.96
CA ALA A 54 28.70 -11.01 3.97
C ALA A 54 28.55 -9.52 3.59
N PRO A 55 29.63 -8.88 3.14
CA PRO A 55 29.62 -7.46 2.76
C PRO A 55 28.75 -7.16 1.52
N GLN A 56 28.54 -5.87 1.24
CA GLN A 56 27.97 -5.39 -0.01
C GLN A 56 28.92 -5.72 -1.17
N ASP A 57 28.36 -6.12 -2.30
CA ASP A 57 29.11 -6.35 -3.54
C ASP A 57 28.42 -5.61 -4.71
N LEU A 58 29.17 -5.45 -5.80
CA LEU A 58 28.74 -4.81 -7.03
C LEU A 58 28.72 -5.83 -8.16
N ASP A 59 27.83 -5.65 -9.12
CA ASP A 59 27.84 -6.43 -10.36
C ASP A 59 28.94 -5.95 -11.32
N GLY A 60 28.97 -6.54 -12.52
CA GLY A 60 29.96 -6.18 -13.56
C GLY A 60 29.82 -4.74 -14.09
N ASN A 61 28.66 -4.11 -13.90
CA ASN A 61 28.41 -2.72 -14.28
C ASN A 61 28.75 -1.74 -13.14
N GLY A 62 29.02 -2.24 -11.94
CA GLY A 62 29.27 -1.41 -10.75
C GLY A 62 28.01 -1.05 -9.96
N ASP A 63 26.86 -1.63 -10.30
CA ASP A 63 25.61 -1.45 -9.57
C ASP A 63 25.59 -2.33 -8.31
N ILE A 64 24.95 -1.84 -7.25
CA ILE A 64 24.87 -2.60 -6.00
C ILE A 64 23.98 -3.82 -6.19
N ILE A 65 24.47 -4.98 -5.75
CA ILE A 65 23.69 -6.22 -5.73
C ILE A 65 22.82 -6.25 -4.47
N GLY A 66 21.50 -6.28 -4.65
CA GLY A 66 20.58 -6.21 -3.53
C GLY A 66 19.12 -6.40 -3.89
N HIS A 67 18.26 -5.88 -3.03
CA HIS A 67 16.81 -6.00 -3.10
C HIS A 67 16.12 -4.79 -2.46
N CYS A 68 14.82 -4.67 -2.68
CA CYS A 68 14.01 -3.59 -2.14
C CYS A 68 12.92 -4.16 -1.24
N HIS A 69 12.73 -3.56 -0.08
CA HIS A 69 11.52 -3.75 0.72
C HIS A 69 10.55 -2.59 0.49
N VAL A 70 9.26 -2.86 0.57
CA VAL A 70 8.20 -1.84 0.64
C VAL A 70 7.40 -2.04 1.91
N ILE A 71 7.15 -0.95 2.63
CA ILE A 71 6.52 -0.96 3.93
C ILE A 71 5.42 0.09 3.93
N ILE A 72 4.20 -0.31 4.31
CA ILE A 72 3.09 0.60 4.53
C ILE A 72 2.81 0.70 6.03
N GLN A 73 2.76 1.92 6.54
CA GLN A 73 2.43 2.21 7.94
C GLN A 73 1.28 3.20 8.00
N ASP A 74 0.34 2.95 8.91
CA ASP A 74 -0.69 3.92 9.29
C ASP A 74 -0.01 5.08 10.04
N ILE A 75 -0.30 6.30 9.61
CA ILE A 75 0.24 7.53 10.19
C ILE A 75 -0.84 8.44 10.80
N GLY A 76 -2.11 8.01 10.77
CA GLY A 76 -3.28 8.70 11.31
C GLY A 76 -3.70 9.98 10.57
N SER A 77 -2.74 10.77 10.05
CA SER A 77 -3.00 12.02 9.33
C SER A 77 -1.87 12.32 8.34
N LEU A 78 -2.20 12.95 7.20
CA LEU A 78 -1.22 13.40 6.21
C LEU A 78 -0.24 14.42 6.82
N GLN A 79 -0.70 15.19 7.80
CA GLN A 79 0.06 16.20 8.53
C GLN A 79 0.71 15.65 9.82
N SER A 80 0.73 14.32 10.01
CA SER A 80 1.35 13.72 11.19
C SER A 80 2.83 14.10 11.30
N THR A 81 3.21 14.57 12.49
CA THR A 81 4.59 14.87 12.89
C THR A 81 5.15 13.81 13.84
N VAL A 82 4.38 12.77 14.14
CA VAL A 82 4.78 11.67 15.04
C VAL A 82 5.36 10.54 14.21
N PRO A 83 6.62 10.12 14.45
CA PRO A 83 7.17 8.94 13.79
C PRO A 83 6.35 7.70 14.15
N PRO A 84 5.92 6.88 13.17
CA PRO A 84 5.23 5.64 13.50
C PRO A 84 6.19 4.62 14.11
N ASP A 85 5.65 3.72 14.94
CA ASP A 85 6.38 2.62 15.54
C ASP A 85 7.02 1.74 14.45
N PRO A 86 8.36 1.59 14.42
CA PRO A 86 9.06 0.84 13.38
C PRO A 86 8.77 -0.67 13.40
N THR A 87 8.15 -1.19 14.47
CA THR A 87 7.74 -2.61 14.59
C THR A 87 6.31 -2.86 14.10
N ARG A 88 5.57 -1.81 13.73
CA ARG A 88 4.18 -1.89 13.28
C ARG A 88 4.04 -1.44 11.83
N PHE A 89 3.45 -2.30 11.01
CA PHE A 89 3.13 -2.03 9.61
C PHE A 89 1.77 -2.63 9.25
N ALA A 90 1.07 -1.97 8.32
CA ALA A 90 -0.15 -2.49 7.70
C ALA A 90 0.20 -3.48 6.57
N PHE A 91 1.35 -3.30 5.94
CA PHE A 91 1.90 -4.19 4.92
C PHE A 91 3.42 -4.13 4.90
N PHE A 92 4.06 -5.28 4.67
CA PHE A 92 5.50 -5.39 4.45
C PHE A 92 5.75 -6.44 3.37
N LYS A 93 6.61 -6.12 2.40
CA LYS A 93 7.06 -7.08 1.39
C LYS A 93 8.51 -6.80 1.00
N GLY A 94 9.33 -7.85 1.03
CA GLY A 94 10.56 -7.89 0.25
C GLY A 94 10.26 -8.25 -1.20
N ILE A 95 10.72 -7.41 -2.13
CA ILE A 95 10.66 -7.65 -3.57
C ILE A 95 11.93 -8.39 -3.95
N ASN A 96 11.72 -9.66 -4.27
CA ASN A 96 12.75 -10.68 -4.35
C ASN A 96 13.09 -11.06 -5.79
N ASP A 97 12.47 -10.41 -6.76
CA ASP A 97 12.70 -10.57 -8.20
C ASP A 97 13.32 -9.32 -8.82
N ASP A 98 13.75 -9.45 -10.08
CA ASP A 98 14.40 -8.40 -10.85
C ASP A 98 13.36 -7.40 -11.45
N GLY A 99 12.07 -7.55 -11.12
CA GLY A 99 10.98 -6.76 -11.68
C GLY A 99 10.89 -6.88 -13.20
N ASN A 100 10.82 -5.74 -13.88
CA ASN A 100 10.81 -5.69 -15.35
C ASN A 100 12.21 -5.73 -15.99
N GLY A 101 13.29 -5.90 -15.21
CA GLY A 101 14.66 -5.84 -15.70
C GLY A 101 15.15 -4.44 -16.09
N GLN A 102 14.34 -3.40 -15.87
CA GLN A 102 14.64 -1.99 -16.14
C GLN A 102 14.43 -1.13 -14.88
N GLY A 103 14.52 -1.75 -13.70
CA GLY A 103 14.43 -1.10 -12.40
C GLY A 103 13.03 -0.87 -11.85
N LEU A 104 11.96 -1.24 -12.57
CA LEU A 104 10.60 -1.18 -12.03
C LEU A 104 10.31 -2.45 -11.22
N LEU A 105 10.17 -2.27 -9.91
CA LEU A 105 9.81 -3.30 -8.96
C LEU A 105 8.34 -3.16 -8.54
N GLN A 106 7.69 -4.28 -8.21
CA GLN A 106 6.28 -4.29 -7.84
C GLN A 106 5.99 -5.20 -6.64
N ALA A 107 5.07 -4.79 -5.77
CA ALA A 107 4.47 -5.65 -4.76
C ALA A 107 2.94 -5.50 -4.77
N THR A 108 2.21 -6.61 -4.76
CA THR A 108 0.74 -6.59 -4.68
C THR A 108 0.30 -6.56 -3.22
N VAL A 109 -0.58 -5.60 -2.89
CA VAL A 109 -1.30 -5.52 -1.61
C VAL A 109 -2.64 -6.21 -1.82
N GLU A 110 -2.65 -7.53 -1.69
CA GLU A 110 -3.84 -8.35 -1.93
C GLU A 110 -4.92 -8.09 -0.88
N GLY A 111 -6.15 -7.86 -1.33
CA GLY A 111 -7.27 -7.47 -0.46
C GLY A 111 -7.19 -6.01 0.03
N GLY A 112 -6.19 -5.24 -0.42
CA GLY A 112 -6.06 -3.82 -0.10
C GLY A 112 -5.78 -3.53 1.38
N LEU A 113 -6.16 -2.33 1.81
CA LEU A 113 -6.03 -1.86 3.18
C LEU A 113 -7.40 -1.41 3.71
N PRO A 114 -7.58 -1.35 5.05
CA PRO A 114 -8.69 -0.61 5.66
C PRO A 114 -8.64 0.89 5.30
N ALA A 115 -9.74 1.61 5.54
CA ALA A 115 -9.72 3.06 5.46
C ALA A 115 -8.74 3.66 6.49
N GLY A 116 -8.01 4.69 6.09
CA GLY A 116 -6.97 5.31 6.90
C GLY A 116 -6.00 6.16 6.09
N VAL A 117 -5.05 6.77 6.79
CA VAL A 117 -3.98 7.57 6.18
C VAL A 117 -2.65 6.85 6.35
N TYR A 118 -1.98 6.60 5.24
CA TYR A 118 -0.80 5.75 5.22
C TYR A 118 0.42 6.47 4.66
N ARG A 119 1.60 6.06 5.11
CA ARG A 119 2.85 6.24 4.37
C ARG A 119 3.30 4.92 3.78
N VAL A 120 3.78 4.94 2.55
CA VAL A 120 4.55 3.84 1.96
C VAL A 120 5.99 4.33 1.80
N CYS A 121 6.95 3.50 2.22
CA CYS A 121 8.37 3.78 2.08
C CYS A 121 9.09 2.58 1.48
N THR A 122 10.17 2.85 0.76
CA THR A 122 11.15 1.83 0.39
C THR A 122 12.16 1.64 1.51
N MET A 123 12.76 0.45 1.55
CA MET A 123 14.00 0.20 2.27
C MET A 123 14.88 -0.66 1.39
N ILE A 124 15.86 -0.04 0.73
CA ILE A 124 16.78 -0.71 -0.18
C ILE A 124 17.96 -1.26 0.60
N ALA A 125 18.23 -2.54 0.39
CA ALA A 125 19.27 -3.27 1.08
C ALA A 125 20.19 -3.97 0.09
N ALA A 126 21.47 -4.07 0.45
CA ALA A 126 22.37 -4.97 -0.23
C ALA A 126 21.98 -6.44 0.06
N GLN A 127 22.50 -7.38 -0.72
CA GLN A 127 22.03 -8.78 -0.70
C GLN A 127 22.00 -9.47 0.68
N ASN A 128 22.89 -9.09 1.60
CA ASN A 128 22.95 -9.64 2.96
C ASN A 128 22.15 -8.80 3.98
N HIS A 129 21.18 -8.02 3.51
CA HIS A 129 20.21 -7.20 4.26
C HIS A 129 20.73 -5.87 4.82
N GLN A 130 22.02 -5.57 4.69
CA GLN A 130 22.59 -4.31 5.21
C GLN A 130 22.08 -3.10 4.42
N PRO A 131 21.91 -1.94 5.07
CA PRO A 131 21.71 -0.68 4.36
C PRO A 131 22.81 -0.48 3.32
N VAL A 132 22.42 0.08 2.18
CA VAL A 132 23.36 0.29 1.07
C VAL A 132 24.42 1.34 1.42
N ALA A 133 25.67 1.02 1.12
CA ALA A 133 26.81 1.91 1.28
C ALA A 133 27.11 2.64 -0.03
N MET A 134 27.18 3.97 0.04
CA MET A 134 27.23 4.87 -1.12
C MET A 134 28.53 5.70 -1.10
N SER A 135 28.99 6.18 -2.26
CA SER A 135 30.34 6.77 -2.41
C SER A 135 30.57 8.11 -1.74
N VAL A 136 29.52 8.92 -1.54
CA VAL A 136 29.66 10.29 -1.01
C VAL A 136 28.56 10.62 -0.02
N ALA A 137 28.86 11.46 0.97
CA ALA A 137 27.88 11.90 1.97
C ALA A 137 26.86 12.89 1.38
N GLN A 138 27.30 13.82 0.53
CA GLN A 138 26.44 14.81 -0.12
C GLN A 138 25.75 14.20 -1.34
N ARG A 139 24.60 13.56 -1.12
CA ARG A 139 23.79 12.87 -2.13
C ARG A 139 22.30 12.93 -1.76
N GLY A 140 21.42 12.57 -2.69
CA GLY A 140 20.02 12.29 -2.39
C GLY A 140 19.87 11.03 -1.53
N ALA A 141 18.72 10.90 -0.84
CA ALA A 141 18.37 9.66 -0.17
C ALA A 141 18.18 8.54 -1.22
N GLN A 142 18.66 7.34 -0.92
CA GLN A 142 18.48 6.19 -1.79
C GLN A 142 17.04 5.65 -1.76
N ASP A 143 16.31 5.93 -0.67
CA ASP A 143 14.95 5.49 -0.42
C ASP A 143 13.95 6.62 -0.71
N ASP A 144 12.72 6.23 -1.02
CA ASP A 144 11.59 7.14 -1.20
C ASP A 144 10.44 6.82 -0.22
N CYS A 145 9.66 7.85 0.10
CA CYS A 145 8.47 7.74 0.93
C CYS A 145 7.38 8.66 0.39
N THR A 146 6.17 8.14 0.23
CA THR A 146 4.99 8.94 -0.11
C THR A 146 3.81 8.62 0.82
N LYS A 147 2.83 9.52 0.86
CA LYS A 147 1.63 9.43 1.69
C LYS A 147 0.39 9.39 0.80
N PHE A 148 -0.59 8.59 1.22
CA PHE A 148 -1.84 8.41 0.50
C PHE A 148 -2.97 8.09 1.48
N GLU A 149 -4.20 8.25 1.02
CA GLU A 149 -5.39 7.94 1.80
C GLU A 149 -6.11 6.72 1.22
N VAL A 150 -6.72 5.95 2.12
CA VAL A 150 -7.66 4.88 1.77
C VAL A 150 -8.99 5.26 2.38
N VAL A 151 -10.03 5.32 1.56
CA VAL A 151 -11.38 5.69 2.00
C VAL A 151 -12.32 4.50 1.91
N GLU A 152 -13.36 4.53 2.72
CA GLU A 152 -14.40 3.51 2.69
C GLU A 152 -14.96 3.34 1.28
N ASN A 153 -15.22 2.10 0.90
CA ASN A 153 -15.97 1.82 -0.31
C ASN A 153 -17.39 2.34 -0.09
N GLN A 154 -17.69 3.54 -0.62
CA GLN A 154 -19.06 4.01 -0.70
C GLN A 154 -19.76 3.13 -1.72
N GLY A 155 -20.24 1.97 -1.26
CA GLY A 155 -21.01 1.04 -2.09
C GLY A 155 -22.09 1.84 -2.81
N GLY A 156 -22.12 1.73 -4.14
CA GLY A 156 -22.98 2.52 -5.02
C GLY A 156 -24.38 2.69 -4.45
N GLY A 157 -24.59 3.84 -3.81
CA GLY A 157 -25.78 4.17 -3.05
C GLY A 157 -26.49 5.31 -3.75
N GLY A 158 -27.29 4.95 -4.77
CA GLY A 158 -28.39 5.75 -5.28
C GLY A 158 -28.01 7.09 -5.92
N ASP A 159 -28.20 7.16 -7.22
CA ASP A 159 -28.65 8.39 -7.87
C ASP A 159 -29.94 8.85 -7.15
N SER A 160 -29.75 9.69 -6.14
CA SER A 160 -30.81 10.53 -5.58
C SER A 160 -30.64 11.88 -6.22
N THR A 161 -31.04 11.95 -7.49
CA THR A 161 -31.40 13.21 -8.14
C THR A 161 -32.30 13.98 -7.17
N PRO A 162 -31.95 15.22 -6.77
CA PRO A 162 -32.76 16.00 -5.85
C PRO A 162 -34.14 16.23 -6.47
N GLY A 163 -35.18 15.74 -5.80
CA GLY A 163 -36.56 16.06 -6.16
C GLY A 163 -36.76 17.56 -6.19
N ASN A 164 -37.11 18.08 -7.38
CA ASN A 164 -37.44 19.48 -7.59
C ASN A 164 -38.68 19.83 -6.77
N GLN A 165 -38.49 20.55 -5.66
CA GLN A 165 -39.57 21.17 -4.90
C GLN A 165 -40.13 22.34 -5.72
N GLN A 166 -41.25 22.12 -6.41
CA GLN A 166 -42.08 23.22 -6.90
C GLN A 166 -43.21 23.51 -5.91
N HIS A 167 -43.22 24.77 -5.49
CA HIS A 167 -44.19 25.39 -4.60
C HIS A 167 -45.39 25.91 -5.43
N GLY A 168 -46.60 25.55 -5.00
CA GLY A 168 -47.85 26.29 -5.26
C GLY A 168 -48.68 25.88 -6.49
N ASP A 169 -49.84 25.24 -6.28
CA ASP A 169 -51.13 25.96 -6.37
C ASP A 169 -52.28 25.12 -5.74
N GLN A 170 -53.28 25.80 -5.18
CA GLN A 170 -54.47 25.23 -4.53
C GLN A 170 -55.55 24.87 -5.56
N THR A 171 -56.23 23.72 -5.38
CA THR A 171 -57.70 23.60 -5.56
C THR A 171 -58.24 22.30 -4.95
N ASP A 172 -59.13 22.47 -3.96
CA ASP A 172 -60.40 21.77 -3.70
C ASP A 172 -60.74 20.45 -4.42
N GLN A 173 -60.99 19.38 -3.64
CA GLN A 173 -62.30 18.68 -3.51
C GLN A 173 -62.16 17.22 -3.02
N ASP A 174 -62.76 16.97 -1.86
CA ASP A 174 -63.74 15.92 -1.56
C ASP A 174 -63.46 14.40 -1.76
N GLN A 175 -63.78 13.70 -0.66
CA GLN A 175 -64.41 12.38 -0.54
C GLN A 175 -63.57 11.10 -0.28
N ARG A 176 -63.74 10.65 0.99
CA ARG A 176 -64.26 9.32 1.42
C ARG A 176 -63.48 8.05 1.04
N GLY A 177 -62.97 7.39 2.09
CA GLY A 177 -63.49 6.06 2.44
C GLY A 177 -62.57 4.84 2.31
N ASN A 178 -62.32 4.22 3.47
CA ASN A 178 -62.36 2.78 3.74
C ASN A 178 -61.08 1.91 3.66
N SER A 179 -60.57 1.61 4.86
CA SER A 179 -60.28 0.30 5.49
C SER A 179 -59.99 -0.95 4.64
N GLY A 180 -58.90 -1.66 4.98
CA GLY A 180 -58.78 -3.11 4.78
C GLY A 180 -57.33 -3.66 4.74
N PRO A 181 -56.90 -4.53 5.68
CA PRO A 181 -55.51 -4.98 5.83
C PRO A 181 -55.21 -6.34 5.17
N GLY A 182 -53.96 -6.56 4.76
CA GLY A 182 -53.48 -7.84 4.19
C GLY A 182 -52.22 -8.36 4.88
N THR A 183 -52.39 -9.41 5.68
CA THR A 183 -51.37 -10.16 6.42
C THR A 183 -50.71 -11.26 5.57
N SER A 184 -49.42 -11.55 5.83
CA SER A 184 -48.71 -12.86 5.85
C SER A 184 -47.24 -12.65 5.41
N SER A 185 -46.24 -12.75 6.29
CA SER A 185 -45.67 -13.93 6.95
C SER A 185 -45.02 -14.95 5.99
N ARG A 186 -43.77 -15.31 6.35
CA ARG A 186 -42.80 -16.28 5.79
C ARG A 186 -41.56 -15.54 5.26
N GLY A 187 -40.34 -15.82 5.67
CA GLY A 187 -39.81 -16.93 6.44
C GLY A 187 -38.36 -17.14 6.01
N ARG A 188 -37.44 -16.97 6.97
CA ARG A 188 -36.10 -17.58 7.13
C ARG A 188 -35.29 -17.98 5.88
N GLY A 189 -34.05 -17.49 5.83
CA GLY A 189 -32.97 -18.29 5.23
C GLY A 189 -31.61 -17.62 5.04
N ARG A 190 -30.67 -17.96 5.95
CA ARG A 190 -29.22 -18.19 5.74
C ARG A 190 -28.30 -16.98 5.47
N PHE A 191 -27.28 -16.79 6.32
CA PHE A 191 -25.90 -17.28 6.14
C PHE A 191 -24.99 -16.59 7.17
N PHE A 192 -24.53 -17.31 8.18
CA PHE A 192 -23.43 -16.86 9.04
C PHE A 192 -22.11 -17.35 8.43
N GLY A 193 -21.34 -16.44 7.85
CA GLY A 193 -19.95 -16.67 7.46
C GLY A 193 -19.05 -16.59 8.69
N LYS A 194 -18.19 -17.60 8.88
CA LYS A 194 -17.12 -17.60 9.88
C LYS A 194 -15.95 -16.72 9.38
N PRO A 195 -15.24 -15.98 10.24
CA PRO A 195 -14.03 -15.28 9.83
C PRO A 195 -12.83 -16.23 9.72
N SER A 196 -12.09 -16.08 8.63
CA SER A 196 -10.85 -16.79 8.31
C SER A 196 -9.61 -16.11 8.90
N GLN A 197 -8.80 -16.95 9.54
CA GLN A 197 -7.33 -16.99 9.52
C GLN A 197 -6.51 -15.82 10.11
N ARG A 198 -6.03 -16.15 11.31
CA ARG A 198 -4.95 -15.58 12.10
C ARG A 198 -3.62 -15.58 11.35
N TRP A 199 -3.07 -14.39 11.10
CA TRP A 199 -1.72 -14.19 10.58
C TRP A 199 -0.67 -14.79 11.52
N GLN A 200 0.10 -15.75 11.02
CA GLN A 200 1.23 -16.35 11.74
C GLN A 200 2.41 -15.39 11.68
N ARG A 201 2.84 -14.94 12.87
CA ARG A 201 4.15 -14.31 13.09
C ARG A 201 5.21 -15.40 12.99
N GLY A 202 6.08 -15.34 11.97
CA GLY A 202 7.36 -16.04 12.00
C GLY A 202 8.31 -15.33 12.97
N PRO A 203 9.21 -16.06 13.67
CA PRO A 203 10.21 -15.44 14.52
C PRO A 203 11.25 -14.72 13.65
N PHE A 204 11.77 -13.64 14.21
CA PHE A 204 12.81 -12.78 13.63
C PHE A 204 13.99 -13.56 13.03
#